data_AF-A0A8C0FVT7-F1
#
_entry.id   AF-A0A8C0FVT7-F1
#
_cell.length_a   1.000
_cell.length_b   1.000
_cell.length_c   1.000
_cell.angle_alpha   90.00
_cell.angle_beta   90.00
_cell.angle_gamma   90.00
#
_symmetry.space_group_name_H-M   'P 1'
#
loop_
_entity.id
_entity.type
_entity.pdbx_description
1 polymer ?
#
loop_
_entity_poly.entity_id
_entity_poly.type
_entity_poly.pdbx_seq_one_letter_code
_entity_poly.pdbx_strand_id
1 'polypeptide(L)'
;PTTQRPPSMSPIFSMKWEFTSWVPLVSKVCPSDVYRVWKRGESLRVDTTLLGFEHMTWQRGRRSYIFKGEDEGAVVMEVDHDKQVVYTETLALALHEPDLLLAAMQPSEEHVAGRLTSPIVSTHLDTRNIAFERCGALWVLGVTHQGGTVCG
;
A
#
# COMPACT_ATOMS: atom_id res chain seq x y z
N PRO A 1 -14.90 38.20 7.40
CA PRO A 1 -14.03 37.40 6.51
C PRO A 1 -12.98 36.66 7.34
N THR A 2 -13.40 35.56 7.96
CA THR A 2 -12.53 34.71 8.78
C THR A 2 -11.83 33.75 7.83
N THR A 3 -10.56 34.03 7.53
CA THR A 3 -9.67 33.10 6.83
C THR A 3 -9.50 31.85 7.68
N GLN A 4 -10.35 30.85 7.44
CA GLN A 4 -10.12 29.51 7.98
C GLN A 4 -8.85 28.98 7.29
N ARG A 5 -7.79 28.78 8.07
CA ARG A 5 -6.65 27.97 7.63
C ARG A 5 -7.20 26.59 7.23
N PRO A 6 -6.79 26.01 6.09
CA PRO A 6 -7.19 24.66 5.75
C PRO A 6 -6.77 23.72 6.88
N PRO A 7 -7.62 22.74 7.27
CA PRO A 7 -7.26 21.79 8.31
C PRO A 7 -5.93 21.15 7.90
N SER A 8 -4.97 21.11 8.82
CA SER A 8 -3.67 20.49 8.58
C SER A 8 -3.92 19.07 8.06
N MET A 9 -3.61 18.82 6.79
CA MET A 9 -3.63 17.48 6.20
C MET A 9 -2.47 16.67 6.79
N SER A 10 -2.58 16.31 8.07
CA SER A 10 -1.77 15.26 8.65
C SER A 10 -2.19 13.92 8.03
N PRO A 11 -1.24 13.03 7.72
CA PRO A 11 -1.58 11.68 7.30
C PRO A 11 -2.43 11.00 8.38
N ILE A 12 -3.39 10.18 7.97
CA ILE A 12 -4.19 9.38 8.91
C ILE A 12 -3.30 8.37 9.65
N PHE A 13 -2.18 7.98 9.03
CA PHE A 13 -1.22 7.05 9.60
C PHE A 13 0.18 7.27 9.02
N SER A 14 1.21 7.07 9.84
CA SER A 14 2.60 7.05 9.41
C SER A 14 3.32 5.85 10.01
N MET A 15 3.90 4.99 9.16
CA MET A 15 4.67 3.82 9.57
C MET A 15 6.13 4.05 9.25
N LYS A 16 6.98 4.05 10.28
CA LYS A 16 8.42 4.00 10.09
C LYS A 16 8.85 2.55 10.09
N TRP A 17 9.71 2.20 9.14
CA TRP A 17 10.31 0.87 9.11
C TRP A 17 11.80 1.01 8.79
N GLU A 18 12.60 0.08 9.31
CA GLU A 18 14.05 0.00 9.07
C GLU A 18 14.44 -1.45 8.79
N PHE A 19 15.32 -1.67 7.82
CA PHE A 19 15.98 -2.96 7.67
C PHE A 19 17.08 -3.10 8.72
N THR A 20 17.33 -4.31 9.19
CA THR A 20 18.48 -4.63 10.04
C THR A 20 19.21 -5.83 9.45
N SER A 21 20.54 -5.85 9.58
CA SER A 21 21.39 -6.95 9.10
C SER A 21 22.23 -7.49 10.25
N TRP A 22 22.29 -8.81 10.35
CA TRP A 22 23.14 -9.54 11.30
C TRP A 22 24.62 -9.56 10.86
N VAL A 23 24.91 -9.22 9.60
CA VAL A 23 26.26 -9.21 9.03
C VAL A 23 26.98 -7.91 9.43
N PRO A 24 28.15 -7.99 10.10
CA PRO A 24 28.97 -6.83 10.42
C PRO A 24 29.35 -6.06 9.13
N LEU A 25 29.36 -4.73 9.19
CA LEU A 25 29.53 -3.77 8.08
C LEU A 25 28.33 -3.54 7.14
N VAL A 26 27.43 -4.51 6.90
CA VAL A 26 26.26 -4.30 6.03
C VAL A 26 25.17 -3.48 6.74
N SER A 27 25.15 -3.48 8.06
CA SER A 27 24.19 -2.74 8.89
C SER A 27 24.18 -1.22 8.66
N LYS A 28 25.30 -0.63 8.24
CA LYS A 28 25.40 0.82 7.94
C LYS A 28 24.72 1.22 6.62
N VAL A 29 24.37 0.24 5.79
CA VAL A 29 23.72 0.45 4.49
C VAL A 29 22.22 0.13 4.56
N CYS A 30 21.73 -0.35 5.71
CA CYS A 30 20.32 -0.66 5.87
C CYS A 30 19.46 0.61 5.77
N PRO A 31 18.50 0.67 4.85
CA PRO A 31 17.66 1.84 4.69
C PRO A 31 16.55 1.77 5.73
N SER A 32 16.06 2.95 6.06
CA SER A 32 14.74 3.12 6.64
C SER A 32 13.88 3.92 5.68
N ASP A 33 12.58 3.80 5.86
CA ASP A 33 11.61 4.64 5.20
C ASP A 33 10.42 4.93 6.12
N VAL A 34 9.63 5.93 5.75
CA VAL A 34 8.42 6.34 6.44
C VAL A 34 7.27 6.35 5.46
N TYR A 35 6.46 5.29 5.49
CA TYR A 35 5.21 5.24 4.74
C TYR A 35 4.22 6.19 5.37
N ARG A 36 3.66 7.07 4.55
CA ARG A 36 2.61 7.99 4.97
C ARG A 36 1.35 7.63 4.21
N VAL A 37 0.25 7.52 4.94
CA VAL A 37 -1.04 7.12 4.39
C VAL A 37 -2.03 8.24 4.63
N TRP A 38 -2.71 8.65 3.57
CA TRP A 38 -3.80 9.63 3.60
C TRP A 38 -5.05 8.96 3.04
N LYS A 39 -6.19 9.17 3.69
CA LYS A 39 -7.50 8.73 3.23
C LYS A 39 -8.41 9.93 3.13
N ARG A 40 -9.24 9.98 2.09
CA ARG A 40 -10.35 10.92 1.94
C ARG A 40 -11.47 10.21 1.19
N GLY A 41 -12.60 9.98 1.83
CA GLY A 41 -13.67 9.15 1.26
C GLY A 41 -13.15 7.77 0.80
N GLU A 42 -13.45 7.42 -0.46
CA GLU A 42 -13.03 6.15 -1.10
C GLU A 42 -11.64 6.24 -1.78
N SER A 43 -10.90 7.33 -1.55
CA SER A 43 -9.55 7.52 -2.08
C SER A 43 -8.50 7.31 -1.00
N LEU A 44 -7.51 6.49 -1.30
CA LEU A 44 -6.34 6.20 -0.47
C LEU A 44 -5.08 6.67 -1.20
N ARG A 45 -4.17 7.34 -0.50
CA ARG A 45 -2.83 7.67 -1.00
C ARG A 45 -1.78 7.13 -0.04
N VAL A 46 -0.74 6.53 -0.60
CA VAL A 46 0.43 6.03 0.14
C VAL A 46 1.69 6.64 -0.48
N ASP A 47 2.50 7.31 0.33
CA ASP A 47 3.79 7.84 -0.11
C ASP A 47 4.93 7.00 0.46
N THR A 48 5.91 6.71 -0.39
CA THR A 48 7.15 5.98 -0.08
C THR A 48 8.35 6.72 -0.69
N THR A 49 9.52 6.54 -0.09
CA THR A 49 10.80 7.03 -0.65
C THR A 49 11.76 5.91 -1.02
N LEU A 50 11.50 4.68 -0.57
CA LEU A 50 12.25 3.51 -0.97
C LEU A 50 11.49 2.71 -2.02
N LEU A 51 12.10 2.55 -3.19
CA LEU A 51 11.51 1.91 -4.36
C LEU A 51 11.91 0.44 -4.49
N GLY A 52 13.11 0.08 -3.99
CA GLY A 52 13.58 -1.30 -4.06
C GLY A 52 15.07 -1.45 -3.79
N PHE A 53 15.59 -2.61 -4.18
CA PHE A 53 17.00 -2.97 -4.03
C PHE A 53 17.49 -3.65 -5.30
N GLU A 54 18.50 -3.08 -5.93
CA GLU A 54 19.05 -3.58 -7.19
C GLU A 54 20.56 -3.35 -7.22
N HIS A 55 21.35 -4.28 -7.77
CA HIS A 55 22.82 -4.18 -7.85
C HIS A 55 23.49 -3.82 -6.51
N MET A 56 23.07 -4.45 -5.42
CA MET A 56 23.56 -4.17 -4.05
C MET A 56 23.32 -2.73 -3.57
N THR A 57 22.44 -1.98 -4.23
CA THR A 57 22.16 -0.57 -3.95
C THR A 57 20.67 -0.35 -3.75
N TRP A 58 20.33 0.47 -2.76
CA TRP A 58 18.96 0.87 -2.49
C TRP A 58 18.48 1.90 -3.49
N GLN A 59 17.38 1.58 -4.16
CA GLN A 59 16.72 2.49 -5.08
C GLN A 59 15.78 3.39 -4.29
N ARG A 60 16.05 4.69 -4.33
CA ARG A 60 15.24 5.72 -3.66
C ARG A 60 14.65 6.68 -4.68
N GLY A 61 13.47 7.16 -4.38
CA GLY A 61 12.75 8.16 -5.18
C GLY A 61 11.38 8.40 -4.60
N ARG A 62 10.81 9.57 -4.87
CA ARG A 62 9.52 9.96 -4.28
C ARG A 62 8.38 9.37 -5.10
N ARG A 63 7.67 8.41 -4.51
CA ARG A 63 6.52 7.75 -5.14
C ARG A 63 5.26 7.96 -4.33
N SER A 64 4.16 8.26 -5.01
CA SER A 64 2.82 8.19 -4.42
C SER A 64 1.97 7.17 -5.15
N TYR A 65 1.42 6.21 -4.41
CA TYR A 65 0.42 5.29 -4.91
C TYR A 65 -0.96 5.80 -4.50
N ILE A 66 -1.84 6.04 -5.46
CA ILE A 66 -3.20 6.53 -5.21
C ILE A 66 -4.18 5.48 -5.69
N PHE A 67 -5.01 5.00 -4.79
CA PHE A 67 -6.11 4.09 -5.06
C PHE A 67 -7.41 4.86 -4.96
N LYS A 68 -8.27 4.75 -5.97
CA LYS A 68 -9.59 5.38 -5.99
C LYS A 68 -10.63 4.33 -6.34
N GLY A 69 -11.63 4.16 -5.47
CA GLY A 69 -12.85 3.44 -5.84
C GLY A 69 -13.63 4.21 -6.90
N GLU A 70 -14.17 3.49 -7.87
CA GLU A 70 -15.13 3.98 -8.86
C GLU A 70 -16.34 3.03 -8.89
N ASP A 71 -17.46 3.46 -9.48
CA ASP A 71 -18.72 2.71 -9.42
C ASP A 71 -18.62 1.28 -9.99
N GLU A 72 -17.77 1.06 -11.01
CA GLU A 72 -17.57 -0.22 -11.68
C GLU A 72 -16.19 -0.87 -11.43
N GLY A 73 -15.41 -0.33 -10.49
CA GLY A 73 -14.06 -0.86 -10.22
C GLY A 73 -13.19 0.02 -9.34
N ALA A 74 -11.89 0.00 -9.61
CA ALA A 74 -10.94 0.87 -8.94
C ALA A 74 -9.85 1.33 -9.91
N VAL A 75 -9.34 2.54 -9.69
CA VAL A 75 -8.18 3.07 -10.40
C VAL A 75 -7.00 3.13 -9.45
N VAL A 76 -5.87 2.60 -9.91
CA VAL A 76 -4.58 2.68 -9.24
C VAL A 76 -3.68 3.61 -10.03
N MET A 77 -3.11 4.61 -9.36
CA MET A 77 -2.16 5.54 -9.96
C MET A 77 -0.83 5.46 -9.23
N GLU A 78 0.25 5.26 -9.97
CA GLU A 78 1.61 5.47 -9.50
C GLU A 78 2.10 6.84 -9.98
N VAL A 79 2.38 7.75 -9.05
CA VAL A 79 2.90 9.09 -9.33
C VAL A 79 4.41 9.11 -9.06
N ASP A 80 5.20 9.22 -10.12
CA ASP A 80 6.63 9.49 -10.09
C ASP A 80 6.88 10.98 -9.94
N HIS A 81 7.18 11.45 -8.72
CA HIS A 81 7.42 12.87 -8.49
C HIS A 81 8.79 13.34 -9.01
N ASP A 82 9.71 12.42 -9.28
CA ASP A 82 11.06 12.77 -9.74
C ASP A 82 11.08 12.91 -11.27
N LYS A 83 10.34 12.05 -11.97
CA LYS A 83 10.13 12.13 -13.42
C LYS A 83 8.93 12.97 -13.84
N GLN A 84 8.07 13.37 -12.90
CA GLN A 84 6.80 14.08 -13.17
C GLN A 84 5.87 13.28 -14.11
N VAL A 85 5.81 11.96 -13.91
CA VAL A 85 4.99 11.04 -14.71
C VAL A 85 3.98 10.35 -13.80
N VAL A 86 2.79 10.08 -14.35
CA VAL A 86 1.75 9.30 -13.68
C VAL A 86 1.44 8.08 -14.53
N TYR A 87 1.58 6.90 -13.94
CA TYR A 87 1.10 5.64 -14.51
C TYR A 87 -0.25 5.32 -13.88
N THR A 88 -1.20 4.87 -14.70
CA THR A 88 -2.57 4.61 -14.26
C THR A 88 -3.01 3.25 -14.76
N GLU A 89 -3.53 2.42 -13.85
CA GLU A 89 -4.13 1.12 -14.15
C GLU A 89 -5.55 1.06 -13.61
N THR A 90 -6.50 0.60 -14.43
CA THR A 90 -7.89 0.39 -14.02
C THR A 90 -8.10 -1.08 -13.67
N LEU A 91 -8.42 -1.33 -12.41
CA LEU A 91 -8.89 -2.62 -11.91
C LEU A 91 -10.39 -2.72 -12.15
N ALA A 92 -10.78 -3.24 -13.31
CA ALA A 92 -12.17 -3.59 -13.56
C ALA A 92 -12.55 -4.82 -12.73
N LEU A 93 -13.66 -4.75 -12.00
CA LEU A 93 -14.24 -5.95 -11.41
C LEU A 93 -14.83 -6.77 -12.56
N ALA A 94 -14.16 -7.83 -12.97
CA ALA A 94 -14.68 -8.77 -13.98
C ALA A 94 -15.84 -9.61 -13.38
N LEU A 95 -16.94 -8.94 -13.02
CA LEU A 95 -18.13 -9.56 -12.43
C LEU A 95 -18.91 -10.45 -13.41
N HIS A 96 -18.48 -10.53 -14.68
CA HIS A 96 -19.25 -11.20 -15.73
C HIS A 96 -18.82 -12.65 -16.00
N GLU A 97 -17.66 -13.12 -15.52
CA GLU A 97 -17.14 -14.47 -15.83
C GLU A 97 -16.36 -15.07 -14.62
N PRO A 98 -17.05 -15.55 -13.57
CA PRO A 98 -16.42 -16.07 -12.36
C PRO A 98 -15.47 -17.25 -12.61
N ASP A 99 -15.74 -18.06 -13.65
CA ASP A 99 -14.91 -19.22 -14.00
C ASP A 99 -13.57 -18.81 -14.63
N LEU A 100 -13.54 -17.75 -15.44
CA LEU A 100 -12.30 -17.19 -16.00
C LEU A 100 -11.44 -16.55 -14.91
N LEU A 101 -12.06 -15.89 -13.93
CA LEU A 101 -11.35 -15.35 -12.77
C LEU A 101 -10.71 -16.46 -11.93
N LEU A 102 -11.44 -17.54 -11.67
CA LEU A 102 -10.91 -18.71 -10.95
C LEU A 102 -9.73 -19.35 -11.70
N ALA A 103 -9.82 -19.45 -13.03
CA ALA A 103 -8.73 -19.95 -13.87
C ALA A 103 -7.50 -19.02 -13.84
N ALA A 104 -7.70 -17.69 -13.88
CA ALA A 104 -6.62 -16.71 -13.81
C ALA A 104 -5.93 -16.66 -12.43
N MET A 105 -6.62 -17.08 -11.37
CA MET A 105 -6.07 -17.18 -10.01
C MET A 105 -5.32 -18.49 -9.75
N GLN A 106 -5.27 -19.44 -10.69
CA GLN A 106 -4.47 -20.65 -10.51
C GLN A 106 -2.97 -20.32 -10.56
N PRO A 107 -2.20 -20.64 -9.51
CA PRO A 107 -0.75 -20.45 -9.53
C PRO A 107 -0.10 -21.48 -10.47
N SER A 108 0.92 -21.05 -11.21
CA SER A 108 1.75 -21.96 -12.00
C SER A 108 2.55 -22.90 -11.09
N GLU A 109 2.95 -24.05 -11.64
CA GLU A 109 3.78 -25.03 -10.91
C GLU A 109 5.09 -24.40 -10.41
N GLU A 110 5.69 -23.49 -11.18
CA GLU A 110 6.86 -22.71 -10.76
C GLU A 110 6.57 -21.80 -9.56
N HIS A 111 5.45 -21.08 -9.55
CA HIS A 111 5.05 -20.26 -8.40
C HIS A 111 4.82 -21.12 -7.15
N VAL A 112 4.23 -22.31 -7.30
CA VAL A 112 4.06 -23.27 -6.21
C VAL A 112 5.41 -23.78 -5.69
N ALA A 113 6.31 -24.21 -6.58
CA ALA A 113 7.65 -24.66 -6.23
C ALA A 113 8.47 -23.56 -5.53
N GLY A 114 8.37 -22.32 -6.00
CA GLY A 114 8.97 -21.15 -5.35
C GLY A 114 8.47 -20.96 -3.92
N ARG A 115 7.17 -21.13 -3.67
CA ARG A 115 6.60 -21.05 -2.31
C ARG A 115 7.05 -22.19 -1.41
N LEU A 116 7.13 -23.42 -1.92
CA LEU A 116 7.56 -24.60 -1.14
C LEU A 116 9.04 -24.54 -0.74
N THR A 117 9.87 -23.88 -1.55
CA THR A 117 11.31 -23.75 -1.31
C THR A 117 11.66 -22.46 -0.56
N SER A 118 10.76 -21.48 -0.54
CA SER A 118 10.99 -20.21 0.17
C SER A 118 10.94 -20.38 1.69
N PRO A 119 11.84 -19.71 2.44
CA PRO A 119 11.84 -19.75 3.90
C PRO A 119 10.55 -19.17 4.48
N ILE A 120 10.09 -19.75 5.59
CA ILE A 120 8.89 -19.30 6.29
C ILE A 120 9.19 -17.97 7.01
N VAL A 121 8.50 -16.92 6.61
CA VAL A 121 8.54 -15.60 7.27
C VAL A 121 7.26 -15.42 8.08
N SER A 122 7.38 -15.30 9.40
CA SER A 122 6.25 -14.97 10.27
C SER A 122 6.20 -13.45 10.50
N THR A 123 5.06 -12.84 10.18
CA THR A 123 4.78 -11.43 10.51
C THR A 123 3.72 -11.39 11.59
N HIS A 124 4.06 -10.88 12.77
CA HIS A 124 3.11 -10.68 13.87
C HIS A 124 2.55 -9.26 13.81
N LEU A 125 1.26 -9.15 13.51
CA LEU A 125 0.54 -7.88 13.46
C LEU A 125 -0.48 -7.84 14.61
N ASP A 126 -0.42 -6.82 15.48
CA ASP A 126 -1.44 -6.63 16.51
C ASP A 126 -2.73 -6.12 15.87
N THR A 127 -3.76 -6.97 15.83
CA THR A 127 -5.01 -6.69 15.12
C THR A 127 -6.06 -5.99 15.98
N ARG A 128 -5.76 -5.66 17.25
CA ARG A 128 -6.75 -5.11 18.19
C ARG A 128 -7.49 -3.88 17.69
N ASN A 129 -6.82 -3.07 16.87
CA ASN A 129 -7.35 -1.84 16.32
C ASN A 129 -7.59 -1.95 14.81
N ILE A 130 -7.62 -3.15 14.22
CA ILE A 130 -7.89 -3.30 12.79
C ILE A 130 -9.39 -3.48 12.59
N ALA A 131 -9.98 -2.67 11.73
CA ALA A 131 -11.37 -2.77 11.31
C ALA A 131 -11.45 -2.82 9.79
N PHE A 132 -12.39 -3.58 9.26
CA PHE A 132 -12.68 -3.62 7.83
C PHE A 132 -13.98 -2.88 7.58
N GLU A 133 -13.94 -1.88 6.71
CA GLU A 133 -15.15 -1.18 6.26
C GLU A 133 -15.36 -1.48 4.77
N ARG A 134 -16.63 -1.70 4.41
CA ARG A 134 -17.04 -1.93 3.03
C ARG A 134 -17.25 -0.57 2.36
N CYS A 135 -16.47 -0.28 1.33
CA CYS A 135 -16.64 0.87 0.46
C CYS A 135 -17.08 0.34 -0.91
N GLY A 136 -18.37 0.46 -1.24
CA GLY A 136 -18.92 -0.20 -2.43
C GLY A 136 -18.74 -1.72 -2.39
N ALA A 137 -18.03 -2.30 -3.37
CA ALA A 137 -17.70 -3.74 -3.42
C ALA A 137 -16.34 -4.10 -2.81
N LEU A 138 -15.56 -3.13 -2.33
CA LEU A 138 -14.19 -3.30 -1.87
C LEU A 138 -14.09 -3.31 -0.33
N TRP A 139 -13.39 -4.29 0.23
CA TRP A 139 -13.01 -4.29 1.64
C TRP A 139 -11.79 -3.39 1.85
N VAL A 140 -11.95 -2.35 2.64
CA VAL A 140 -10.86 -1.42 2.98
C VAL A 140 -10.38 -1.70 4.39
N LEU A 141 -9.06 -1.86 4.54
CA LEU A 141 -8.39 -1.98 5.83
C LEU A 141 -8.36 -0.61 6.53
N GLY A 142 -9.04 -0.48 7.65
CA GLY A 142 -9.00 0.67 8.55
C GLY A 142 -8.32 0.32 9.87
N VAL A 143 -7.73 1.32 10.53
CA VAL A 143 -7.25 1.20 11.91
C VAL A 143 -8.11 2.10 12.79
N THR A 144 -8.88 1.52 13.72
CA THR A 144 -9.74 2.23 14.65
C THR A 144 -8.93 2.76 15.83
N HIS A 145 -8.98 4.07 16.06
CA HIS A 145 -8.50 4.66 17.32
C HIS A 145 -9.64 4.62 18.34
N GLN A 146 -9.31 4.46 19.62
CA GLN A 146 -10.29 4.57 20.71
C GLN A 146 -10.93 5.96 20.66
N GLY A 147 -12.18 6.04 20.18
CA GLY A 147 -12.90 7.30 20.01
C GLY A 147 -13.66 7.45 18.69
N GLY A 148 -14.29 6.38 18.16
CA GLY A 148 -15.32 6.50 17.12
C GLY A 148 -14.84 6.72 15.69
N THR A 149 -15.67 6.28 14.75
CA THR A 149 -15.48 6.43 13.29
C THR A 149 -15.57 7.91 12.91
N VAL A 150 -14.49 8.46 12.35
CA VAL A 150 -14.52 9.77 11.68
C VAL A 150 -14.68 9.51 10.18
N CYS A 151 -15.89 9.72 9.66
CA CYS A 151 -16.11 9.89 8.24
C CYS A 151 -15.55 11.26 7.82
N GLY A 152 -14.67 11.29 6.82
CA GLY A 152 -14.09 12.49 6.21
C GLY A 152 -13.58 12.25 4.80
#